data_AF-A0A523ZNA5-F1
#
_entry.id   AF-A0A523ZNA5-F1
#
_cell.length_a   1.000
_cell.length_b   1.000
_cell.length_c   1.000
_cell.angle_alpha   90.00
_cell.angle_beta   90.00
_cell.angle_gamma   90.00
#
_symmetry.space_group_name_H-M   'P 1'
#
loop_
_entity.id
_entity.type
_entity.pdbx_description
1 polymer ?
#
loop_
_entity_poly.entity_id
_entity_poly.type
_entity_poly.pdbx_seq_one_letter_code
_entity_poly.pdbx_strand_id
1 'polypeptide(L)'
;MAKKIPLNFYDIQSKQKKKSVFLVFFLFFFYFLAIGFISFVFVLSFGFILSKEALLSAVFLRKLLLFDAAVAIIIATFHYVDARRFGAKFILKRLDARAPDLSDRYHQRFANTVDEMRIASGMPKVKPHVIPSFAVNSMAVISADDTPNVIVTEGLLAEFTRDELQAVVAHELAHILRGDTFYITLVCSLANFFERLRQAIEPEPTSHSYKSQPKGGGAVAHLMVYMAVFISNILMHLLSTLISRQREILADAAAVELSRNPKALGRAIYKAHLKNSFVGDFNVAYSPLFIVPPESKGSESDGFFARVFNSHPPLMRRIRLLANMLKTRPARIIQEVWEIQKKREKARTVVSSLEETSEGERIPAEHPEESAEQEGKVWSIQDRKGSWLGPYSLEELLSARSFFPLAKVKNMPEEIEARAREFPQIRAAIRKIRKRQFIDPGKQNKCPRCRVSLKGGYYEGVPMKICPQCSGKLVDSTFKERIITRKEIKFSDYLVQKARDFKNSFMQNPFQIKKIAFEKSTRISCPSCGSRMVPRPYSLHYVIPVDKCMSCNKIWFDADELEILQILIEGR
;
A
#
# COMPACT_ATOMS: atom_id res chain seq x y z
N MET A 1 -42.45 -0.33 -5.21
CA MET A 1 -42.24 1.09 -5.55
C MET A 1 -40.77 1.31 -5.90
N ALA A 2 -40.44 1.48 -7.18
CA ALA A 2 -39.09 1.82 -7.60
C ALA A 2 -38.73 3.23 -7.06
N LYS A 3 -37.78 3.31 -6.14
CA LYS A 3 -37.32 4.60 -5.61
C LYS A 3 -36.60 5.33 -6.76
N LYS A 4 -37.25 6.35 -7.33
CA LYS A 4 -36.65 7.25 -8.32
C LYS A 4 -35.28 7.71 -7.83
N ILE A 5 -34.28 7.54 -8.68
CA ILE A 5 -32.94 8.09 -8.48
C ILE A 5 -33.10 9.61 -8.39
N PRO A 6 -32.41 10.27 -7.46
CA PRO A 6 -32.44 11.73 -7.38
C PRO A 6 -32.11 12.32 -8.75
N LEU A 7 -33.03 13.15 -9.27
CA LEU A 7 -32.96 13.71 -10.63
C LEU A 7 -31.93 14.85 -10.73
N ASN A 8 -31.43 15.36 -9.60
CA ASN A 8 -30.48 16.46 -9.53
C ASN A 8 -29.55 16.34 -8.30
N PHE A 9 -28.34 16.90 -8.38
CA PHE A 9 -27.32 16.96 -7.31
C PHE A 9 -27.87 17.49 -5.98
N TYR A 10 -28.80 18.44 -6.02
CA TYR A 10 -29.45 19.01 -4.83
C TYR A 10 -30.32 18.00 -4.06
N ASP A 11 -30.94 17.04 -4.76
CA ASP A 11 -31.69 15.96 -4.11
C ASP A 11 -30.78 14.95 -3.42
N ILE A 12 -29.58 14.74 -3.97
CA ILE A 12 -28.53 13.94 -3.34
C ILE A 12 -28.09 14.64 -2.05
N GLN A 13 -27.82 15.95 -2.13
CA GLN A 13 -27.36 16.76 -1.00
C GLN A 13 -28.41 16.83 0.14
N SER A 14 -29.69 16.97 -0.17
CA SER A 14 -30.76 17.02 0.85
C SER A 14 -30.98 15.68 1.56
N LYS A 15 -30.91 14.56 0.82
CA LYS A 15 -30.95 13.20 1.39
C LYS A 15 -29.72 12.94 2.26
N GLN A 16 -28.55 13.45 1.87
CA GLN A 16 -27.34 13.38 2.67
C GLN A 16 -27.48 14.14 3.99
N LYS A 17 -28.05 15.35 4.00
CA LYS A 17 -28.29 16.12 5.25
C LYS A 17 -29.15 15.33 6.26
N LYS A 18 -30.24 14.70 5.82
CA LYS A 18 -31.09 13.87 6.70
C LYS A 18 -30.33 12.66 7.26
N LYS A 19 -29.50 12.02 6.44
CA LYS A 19 -28.61 10.93 6.90
C LYS A 19 -27.59 11.44 7.91
N SER A 20 -26.95 12.58 7.67
CA SER A 20 -25.98 13.19 8.60
C SER A 20 -26.59 13.48 9.98
N VAL A 21 -27.83 13.98 10.05
CA VAL A 21 -28.53 14.19 11.33
C VAL A 21 -28.75 12.87 12.06
N PHE A 22 -29.19 11.83 11.36
CA PHE A 22 -29.33 10.49 11.94
C PHE A 22 -28.01 9.95 12.47
N LEU A 23 -26.88 10.21 11.78
CA LEU A 23 -25.56 9.78 12.24
C LEU A 23 -25.10 10.51 13.49
N VAL A 24 -25.34 11.82 13.59
CA VAL A 24 -25.02 12.59 14.80
C VAL A 24 -25.85 12.11 15.97
N PHE A 25 -27.15 11.89 15.78
CA PHE A 25 -28.03 11.34 16.81
C PHE A 25 -27.57 9.95 17.28
N PHE A 26 -27.22 9.07 16.34
CA PHE A 26 -26.72 7.75 16.65
C PHE A 26 -25.39 7.81 17.43
N LEU A 27 -24.47 8.68 17.03
CA LEU A 27 -23.19 8.89 17.71
C LEU A 27 -23.38 9.45 19.12
N PHE A 28 -24.33 10.37 19.29
CA PHE A 28 -24.72 10.87 20.62
C PHE A 28 -25.24 9.72 21.49
N PHE A 29 -26.21 8.94 21.01
CA PHE A 29 -26.78 7.81 21.76
C PHE A 29 -25.71 6.78 22.13
N PHE A 30 -24.78 6.52 21.21
CA PHE A 30 -23.63 5.67 21.42
C PHE A 30 -22.75 6.16 22.59
N TYR A 31 -22.29 7.41 22.54
CA TYR A 31 -21.44 7.95 23.59
C TYR A 31 -22.18 8.09 24.91
N PHE A 32 -23.47 8.39 24.88
CA PHE A 32 -24.31 8.43 26.07
C PHE A 32 -24.37 7.08 26.78
N LEU A 33 -24.55 5.97 26.04
CA LEU A 33 -24.52 4.63 26.62
C LEU A 33 -23.12 4.25 27.14
N ALA A 34 -22.06 4.58 26.40
CA ALA A 34 -20.69 4.26 26.80
C ALA A 34 -20.28 5.01 28.07
N ILE A 35 -20.52 6.33 28.12
CA ILE A 35 -20.24 7.17 29.29
C ILE A 35 -21.14 6.77 30.45
N GLY A 36 -22.44 6.56 30.21
CA GLY A 36 -23.38 6.11 31.23
C GLY A 36 -22.98 4.77 31.86
N PHE A 37 -22.44 3.83 31.08
CA PHE A 37 -21.88 2.59 31.60
C PHE A 37 -20.64 2.82 32.46
N ILE A 38 -19.71 3.69 32.03
CA ILE A 38 -18.52 4.05 32.82
C ILE A 38 -18.94 4.73 34.13
N SER A 39 -19.86 5.69 34.07
CA SER A 39 -20.46 6.38 35.22
C SER A 39 -21.16 5.40 36.18
N PHE A 40 -21.91 4.42 35.64
CA PHE A 40 -22.54 3.36 36.43
C PHE A 40 -21.53 2.49 37.16
N VAL A 41 -20.48 2.05 36.47
CA VAL A 41 -19.37 1.26 37.04
C VAL A 41 -18.63 2.05 38.12
N PHE A 42 -18.40 3.34 37.88
CA PHE A 42 -17.79 4.25 38.86
C PHE A 42 -18.64 4.36 40.12
N VAL A 43 -19.96 4.59 39.98
CA VAL A 43 -20.91 4.67 41.10
C VAL A 43 -20.96 3.36 41.88
N LEU A 44 -20.97 2.20 41.22
CA LEU A 44 -20.94 0.89 41.91
C LEU A 44 -19.66 0.68 42.74
N SER A 45 -18.54 1.19 42.25
CA SER A 45 -17.22 1.00 42.89
C SER A 45 -17.02 1.94 44.06
N PHE A 46 -17.42 3.20 43.91
CA PHE A 46 -17.35 4.21 44.97
C PHE A 46 -18.53 4.14 45.95
N GLY A 47 -19.67 3.56 45.56
CA GLY A 47 -20.81 3.29 46.43
C GLY A 47 -20.58 2.17 47.44
N PHE A 48 -19.42 1.52 47.39
CA PHE A 48 -18.90 0.68 48.47
C PHE A 48 -18.20 1.50 49.57
N ILE A 49 -17.79 2.74 49.26
CA ILE A 49 -17.03 3.66 50.14
C ILE A 49 -17.91 4.82 50.64
N LEU A 50 -18.78 5.38 49.78
CA LEU A 50 -19.79 6.40 50.12
C LEU A 50 -21.17 5.77 50.40
N SER A 51 -22.04 6.47 51.13
CA SER A 51 -23.38 5.99 51.45
C SER A 51 -24.23 5.73 50.19
N LYS A 52 -24.71 4.49 50.06
CA LYS A 52 -25.53 4.02 48.91
C LYS A 52 -26.79 4.86 48.70
N GLU A 53 -27.37 5.37 49.79
CA GLU A 53 -28.61 6.17 49.77
C GLU A 53 -28.42 7.53 49.09
N ALA A 54 -27.27 8.18 49.27
CA ALA A 54 -26.98 9.46 48.62
C ALA A 54 -26.76 9.30 47.11
N LEU A 55 -26.04 8.24 46.71
CA LEU A 55 -25.71 7.92 45.32
C LEU A 55 -26.90 7.38 44.51
N LEU A 56 -27.89 6.77 45.15
CA LEU A 56 -29.12 6.30 44.49
C LEU A 56 -30.28 7.30 44.56
N SER A 57 -30.04 8.50 45.13
CA SER A 57 -31.06 9.54 45.17
C SER A 57 -31.49 9.98 43.77
N ALA A 58 -32.79 10.22 43.59
CA ALA A 58 -33.33 10.67 42.29
C ALA A 58 -32.68 11.98 41.80
N VAL A 59 -32.25 12.85 42.72
CA VAL A 59 -31.56 14.10 42.41
C VAL A 59 -30.15 13.83 41.87
N PHE A 60 -29.39 12.94 42.49
CA PHE A 60 -28.06 12.57 42.02
C PHE A 60 -28.11 11.89 40.66
N LEU A 61 -29.00 10.89 40.48
CA LEU A 61 -29.18 10.19 39.21
C LEU A 61 -29.57 11.14 38.06
N ARG A 62 -30.46 12.11 38.32
CA ARG A 62 -30.81 13.14 37.32
C ARG A 62 -29.60 14.01 36.93
N LYS A 63 -28.80 14.45 37.91
CA LYS A 63 -27.59 15.24 37.65
C LYS A 63 -26.55 14.43 36.87
N LEU A 64 -26.37 13.15 37.21
CA LEU A 64 -25.47 12.23 36.53
C LEU A 64 -25.89 12.02 35.07
N LEU A 65 -27.17 11.74 34.81
CA LEU A 65 -27.70 11.58 33.46
C LEU A 65 -27.54 12.85 32.61
N LEU A 66 -27.77 14.03 33.19
CA LEU A 66 -27.57 15.32 32.50
C LEU A 66 -26.09 15.56 32.18
N PHE A 67 -25.19 15.22 33.12
CA PHE A 67 -23.75 15.28 32.91
C PHE A 67 -23.31 14.33 31.79
N ASP A 68 -23.71 13.06 31.84
CA ASP A 68 -23.41 12.06 30.82
C ASP A 68 -23.92 12.50 29.44
N ALA A 69 -25.13 13.06 29.37
CA ALA A 69 -25.69 13.60 28.12
C ALA A 69 -24.88 14.79 27.59
N ALA A 70 -24.50 15.74 28.45
CA ALA A 70 -23.69 16.89 28.03
C ALA A 70 -22.31 16.47 27.49
N VAL A 71 -21.62 15.56 28.20
CA VAL A 71 -20.32 15.03 27.76
C VAL A 71 -20.48 14.23 26.47
N ALA A 72 -21.53 13.40 26.34
CA ALA A 72 -21.81 12.66 25.12
C ALA A 72 -22.02 13.56 23.91
N ILE A 73 -22.75 14.67 24.04
CA ILE A 73 -22.96 15.65 22.95
C ILE A 73 -21.63 16.26 22.52
N ILE A 74 -20.79 16.67 23.48
CA ILE A 74 -19.50 17.30 23.19
C ILE A 74 -18.59 16.32 22.43
N ILE A 75 -18.46 15.09 22.93
CA ILE A 75 -17.60 14.06 22.32
C ILE A 75 -18.16 13.65 20.95
N ALA A 76 -19.47 13.43 20.82
CA ALA A 76 -20.10 13.10 19.54
C ALA A 76 -19.89 14.20 18.50
N THR A 77 -20.07 15.46 18.88
CA THR A 77 -19.89 16.61 17.97
C THR A 77 -18.43 16.74 17.54
N PHE A 78 -17.50 16.64 18.49
CA PHE A 78 -16.06 16.66 18.21
C PHE A 78 -15.68 15.53 17.26
N HIS A 79 -16.10 14.30 17.54
CA HIS A 79 -15.76 13.13 16.74
C HIS A 79 -16.37 13.20 15.33
N TYR A 80 -17.61 13.67 15.20
CA TYR A 80 -18.23 13.91 13.89
C TYR A 80 -17.43 14.92 13.06
N VAL A 81 -17.02 16.04 13.66
CA VAL A 81 -16.22 17.08 12.98
C VAL A 81 -14.84 16.56 12.62
N ASP A 82 -14.19 15.82 13.53
CA ASP A 82 -12.89 15.20 13.29
C ASP A 82 -12.94 14.19 12.14
N ALA A 83 -13.89 13.26 12.17
CA ALA A 83 -14.09 12.28 11.11
C ALA A 83 -14.38 12.94 9.76
N ARG A 84 -15.16 14.03 9.74
CA ARG A 84 -15.48 14.78 8.52
C ARG A 84 -14.29 15.54 7.94
N ARG A 85 -13.44 16.12 8.79
CA ARG A 85 -12.29 16.94 8.36
C ARG A 85 -11.05 16.10 8.07
N PHE A 86 -10.80 15.06 8.86
CA PHE A 86 -9.54 14.33 8.85
C PHE A 86 -9.67 12.85 8.50
N GLY A 87 -10.87 12.26 8.59
CA GLY A 87 -11.08 10.81 8.38
C GLY A 87 -10.54 10.30 7.04
N ALA A 88 -10.95 10.91 5.92
CA ALA A 88 -10.46 10.50 4.60
C ALA A 88 -8.95 10.67 4.43
N LYS A 89 -8.39 11.80 4.88
CA LYS A 89 -6.94 12.06 4.83
C LYS A 89 -6.16 11.02 5.66
N PHE A 90 -6.70 10.65 6.82
CA PHE A 90 -6.12 9.64 7.68
C PHE A 90 -6.11 8.26 7.01
N ILE A 91 -7.24 7.84 6.43
CA ILE A 91 -7.37 6.57 5.71
C ILE A 91 -6.39 6.53 4.53
N LEU A 92 -6.40 7.55 3.65
CA LEU A 92 -5.52 7.60 2.48
C LEU A 92 -4.04 7.53 2.87
N LYS A 93 -3.63 8.25 3.92
CA LYS A 93 -2.24 8.22 4.42
C LYS A 93 -1.88 6.87 5.03
N ARG A 94 -2.78 6.26 5.80
CA ARG A 94 -2.53 4.99 6.47
C ARG A 94 -2.43 3.82 5.48
N LEU A 95 -3.21 3.87 4.41
CA LEU A 95 -3.20 2.87 3.34
C LEU A 95 -2.14 3.15 2.26
N ASP A 96 -1.34 4.22 2.40
CA ASP A 96 -0.37 4.67 1.39
C ASP A 96 -1.00 4.78 -0.01
N ALA A 97 -2.22 5.33 -0.07
CA ALA A 97 -2.96 5.52 -1.30
C ALA A 97 -2.34 6.67 -2.12
N ARG A 98 -1.90 6.38 -3.34
CA ARG A 98 -1.17 7.31 -4.21
C ARG A 98 -1.96 7.62 -5.48
N ALA A 99 -1.64 8.74 -6.14
CA ALA A 99 -2.20 9.02 -7.46
C ALA A 99 -1.73 7.96 -8.49
N PRO A 100 -2.56 7.62 -9.49
CA PRO A 100 -2.16 6.69 -10.53
C PRO A 100 -1.01 7.29 -11.38
N ASP A 101 0.10 6.58 -11.42
CA ASP A 101 1.16 6.73 -12.42
C ASP A 101 0.64 6.50 -13.87
N LEU A 102 0.44 7.59 -14.62
CA LEU A 102 -0.11 7.52 -15.98
C LEU A 102 0.84 6.94 -17.02
N SER A 103 2.12 6.74 -16.69
CA SER A 103 3.06 6.02 -17.56
C SER A 103 2.83 4.50 -17.54
N ASP A 104 2.15 4.00 -16.50
CA ASP A 104 1.80 2.61 -16.35
C ASP A 104 0.42 2.30 -16.97
N ARG A 105 0.35 1.23 -17.76
CA ARG A 105 -0.86 0.89 -18.52
C ARG A 105 -2.05 0.51 -17.65
N TYR A 106 -1.82 -0.16 -16.52
CA TYR A 106 -2.89 -0.54 -15.59
C TYR A 106 -3.48 0.67 -14.91
N HIS A 107 -2.61 1.57 -14.45
CA HIS A 107 -2.98 2.84 -13.83
C HIS A 107 -3.67 3.79 -14.80
N GLN A 108 -3.18 3.90 -16.04
CA GLN A 108 -3.82 4.70 -17.08
C GLN A 108 -5.22 4.15 -17.40
N ARG A 109 -5.36 2.83 -17.56
CA ARG A 109 -6.66 2.17 -17.76
C ARG A 109 -7.62 2.48 -16.60
N PHE A 110 -7.13 2.48 -15.37
CA PHE A 110 -7.92 2.83 -14.20
C PHE A 110 -8.36 4.29 -14.20
N ALA A 111 -7.43 5.22 -14.46
CA ALA A 111 -7.76 6.64 -14.56
C ALA A 111 -8.83 6.91 -15.63
N ASN A 112 -8.69 6.31 -16.80
CA ASN A 112 -9.68 6.40 -17.88
C ASN A 112 -11.03 5.82 -17.45
N THR A 113 -11.02 4.64 -16.81
CA THR A 113 -12.25 3.99 -16.30
C THR A 113 -12.97 4.85 -15.27
N VAL A 114 -12.24 5.50 -14.37
CA VAL A 114 -12.80 6.43 -13.38
C VAL A 114 -13.41 7.65 -14.06
N ASP A 115 -12.76 8.20 -15.09
CA ASP A 115 -13.29 9.34 -15.83
C ASP A 115 -14.56 8.99 -16.61
N GLU A 116 -14.60 7.82 -17.25
CA GLU A 116 -15.79 7.31 -17.94
C GLU A 116 -16.97 7.13 -16.98
N MET A 117 -16.74 6.52 -15.82
CA MET A 117 -17.80 6.30 -14.84
C MET A 117 -18.20 7.60 -14.13
N ARG A 118 -17.28 8.57 -13.98
CA ARG A 118 -17.60 9.93 -13.53
C ARG A 118 -18.57 10.62 -14.51
N ILE A 119 -18.31 10.52 -15.81
CA ILE A 119 -19.19 11.07 -16.85
C ILE A 119 -20.56 10.37 -16.79
N ALA A 120 -20.58 9.04 -16.76
CA ALA A 120 -21.83 8.27 -16.71
C ALA A 120 -22.68 8.56 -15.46
N SER A 121 -22.04 8.89 -14.34
CA SER A 121 -22.70 9.25 -13.08
C SER A 121 -23.07 10.73 -12.96
N GLY A 122 -22.71 11.58 -13.93
CA GLY A 122 -22.96 13.02 -13.89
C GLY A 122 -22.16 13.76 -12.80
N MET A 123 -21.05 13.17 -12.32
CA MET A 123 -20.24 13.77 -11.26
C MET A 123 -19.24 14.79 -11.84
N PRO A 124 -19.06 15.96 -11.18
CA PRO A 124 -18.15 16.98 -11.69
C PRO A 124 -16.68 16.57 -11.57
N LYS A 125 -16.33 15.81 -10.52
CA LYS A 125 -14.96 15.41 -10.24
C LYS A 125 -14.92 14.12 -9.43
N VAL A 126 -13.98 13.24 -9.76
CA VAL A 126 -13.64 12.04 -8.97
C VAL A 126 -12.13 11.85 -9.07
N LYS A 127 -11.45 11.62 -7.95
CA LYS A 127 -9.99 11.40 -7.91
C LYS A 127 -9.66 9.90 -7.78
N PRO A 128 -8.97 9.29 -8.76
CA PRO A 128 -8.47 7.93 -8.64
C PRO A 128 -7.27 7.86 -7.69
N HIS A 129 -7.19 6.82 -6.86
CA HIS A 129 -6.00 6.46 -6.08
C HIS A 129 -5.72 4.96 -6.16
N VAL A 130 -4.44 4.59 -6.02
CA VAL A 130 -3.97 3.21 -6.02
C VAL A 130 -3.23 2.92 -4.72
N ILE A 131 -3.58 1.81 -4.07
CA ILE A 131 -2.89 1.26 -2.91
C ILE A 131 -1.90 0.19 -3.38
N PRO A 132 -0.60 0.29 -3.03
CA PRO A 132 0.40 -0.70 -3.39
C PRO A 132 0.25 -1.98 -2.51
N SER A 133 -0.74 -2.82 -2.84
CA SER A 133 -1.06 -4.05 -2.11
C SER A 133 -1.53 -5.16 -3.04
N PHE A 134 -1.15 -6.40 -2.72
CA PHE A 134 -1.59 -7.64 -3.39
C PHE A 134 -3.08 -7.94 -3.26
N ALA A 135 -3.74 -7.37 -2.26
CA ALA A 135 -5.16 -7.64 -2.04
C ALA A 135 -5.99 -7.24 -3.26
N VAL A 136 -7.12 -7.90 -3.48
CA VAL A 136 -8.04 -7.59 -4.59
C VAL A 136 -9.23 -6.83 -4.00
N ASN A 137 -9.10 -5.50 -3.92
CA ASN A 137 -10.10 -4.68 -3.24
C ASN A 137 -10.22 -3.26 -3.80
N SER A 138 -11.36 -2.65 -3.51
CA SER A 138 -11.71 -1.27 -3.84
C SER A 138 -12.42 -0.62 -2.66
N MET A 139 -12.42 0.71 -2.65
CA MET A 139 -13.21 1.52 -1.72
C MET A 139 -13.47 2.91 -2.28
N ALA A 140 -14.44 3.59 -1.70
CA ALA A 140 -14.67 5.01 -1.90
C ALA A 140 -14.47 5.79 -0.59
N VAL A 141 -13.92 7.01 -0.68
CA VAL A 141 -13.90 7.99 0.42
C VAL A 141 -14.21 9.40 -0.10
N ILE A 142 -14.83 10.23 0.73
CA ILE A 142 -15.08 11.65 0.42
C ILE A 142 -14.17 12.50 1.29
N SER A 143 -13.37 13.36 0.65
CA SER A 143 -12.47 14.29 1.33
C SER A 143 -13.23 15.45 1.99
N ALA A 144 -12.55 16.21 2.85
CA ALA A 144 -13.16 17.33 3.57
C ALA A 144 -13.67 18.46 2.64
N ASP A 145 -13.08 18.58 1.46
CA ASP A 145 -13.48 19.50 0.38
C ASP A 145 -14.62 18.94 -0.50
N ASP A 146 -15.30 17.89 -0.04
CA ASP A 146 -16.31 17.14 -0.79
C ASP A 146 -15.82 16.52 -2.10
N THR A 147 -14.50 16.43 -2.30
CA THR A 147 -13.94 15.70 -3.44
C THR A 147 -14.13 14.19 -3.22
N PRO A 148 -14.84 13.49 -4.14
CA PRO A 148 -14.92 12.04 -4.14
C PRO A 148 -13.61 11.40 -4.58
N ASN A 149 -13.21 10.32 -3.91
CA ASN A 149 -12.03 9.55 -4.25
C ASN A 149 -12.42 8.08 -4.38
N VAL A 150 -12.04 7.48 -5.50
CA VAL A 150 -12.15 6.03 -5.72
C VAL A 150 -10.76 5.44 -5.58
N ILE A 151 -10.64 4.44 -4.73
CA ILE A 151 -9.36 3.79 -4.42
C ILE A 151 -9.46 2.32 -4.80
N VAL A 152 -8.41 1.82 -5.45
CA VAL A 152 -8.26 0.41 -5.80
C VAL A 152 -6.88 -0.07 -5.38
N THR A 153 -6.74 -1.36 -5.12
CA THR A 153 -5.43 -1.97 -4.86
C THR A 153 -4.74 -2.36 -6.17
N GLU A 154 -3.41 -2.47 -6.15
CA GLU A 154 -2.63 -3.02 -7.26
C GLU A 154 -3.13 -4.42 -7.65
N GLY A 155 -3.50 -5.25 -6.66
CA GLY A 155 -4.09 -6.59 -6.86
C GLY A 155 -5.37 -6.55 -7.67
N LEU A 156 -6.23 -5.58 -7.44
CA LEU A 156 -7.45 -5.42 -8.22
C LEU A 156 -7.13 -5.06 -9.67
N LEU A 157 -6.19 -4.14 -9.89
CA LEU A 157 -5.81 -3.72 -11.24
C LEU A 157 -5.21 -4.87 -12.05
N ALA A 158 -4.37 -5.70 -11.44
CA ALA A 158 -3.79 -6.88 -12.08
C ALA A 158 -4.85 -7.95 -12.41
N GLU A 159 -5.82 -8.15 -11.51
CA GLU A 159 -6.80 -9.23 -11.65
C GLU A 159 -8.00 -8.88 -12.52
N PHE A 160 -8.43 -7.62 -12.56
CA PHE A 160 -9.69 -7.27 -13.23
C PHE A 160 -9.50 -6.96 -14.71
N THR A 161 -10.45 -7.45 -15.49
CA THR A 161 -10.65 -7.02 -16.87
C THR A 161 -11.24 -5.61 -16.88
N ARG A 162 -11.19 -4.92 -18.02
CA ARG A 162 -11.59 -3.51 -18.12
C ARG A 162 -13.08 -3.32 -17.75
N ASP A 163 -13.95 -4.24 -18.14
CA ASP A 163 -15.37 -4.20 -17.82
C ASP A 163 -15.66 -4.57 -16.36
N GLU A 164 -14.91 -5.51 -15.77
CA GLU A 164 -14.93 -5.76 -14.31
C GLU A 164 -14.50 -4.52 -13.53
N LEU A 165 -13.46 -3.82 -13.99
CA LEU A 165 -12.98 -2.57 -13.38
C LEU A 165 -14.05 -1.47 -13.47
N GLN A 166 -14.70 -1.29 -14.63
CA GLN A 166 -15.81 -0.36 -14.80
C GLN A 166 -16.96 -0.67 -13.83
N ALA A 167 -17.36 -1.95 -13.73
CA ALA A 167 -18.43 -2.37 -12.84
C ALA A 167 -18.12 -2.09 -11.36
N VAL A 168 -16.87 -2.29 -10.94
CA VAL A 168 -16.44 -2.02 -9.56
C VAL A 168 -16.34 -0.53 -9.30
N VAL A 169 -15.76 0.25 -10.21
CA VAL A 169 -15.75 1.71 -10.08
C VAL A 169 -17.18 2.26 -10.01
N ALA A 170 -18.11 1.73 -10.81
CA ALA A 170 -19.51 2.10 -10.75
C ALA A 170 -20.15 1.77 -9.38
N HIS A 171 -19.78 0.65 -8.76
CA HIS A 171 -20.19 0.29 -7.41
C HIS A 171 -19.65 1.27 -6.35
N GLU A 172 -18.38 1.63 -6.41
CA GLU A 172 -17.78 2.63 -5.52
C GLU A 172 -18.42 4.01 -5.68
N LEU A 173 -18.70 4.42 -6.92
CA LEU A 173 -19.43 5.66 -7.20
C LEU A 173 -20.88 5.61 -6.69
N ALA A 174 -21.54 4.46 -6.75
CA ALA A 174 -22.87 4.31 -6.19
C ALA A 174 -22.90 4.58 -4.67
N HIS A 175 -21.87 4.14 -3.93
CA HIS A 175 -21.74 4.48 -2.51
C HIS A 175 -21.59 5.99 -2.28
N ILE A 176 -20.83 6.68 -3.13
CA ILE A 176 -20.65 8.13 -3.05
C ILE A 176 -21.96 8.86 -3.34
N LEU A 177 -22.61 8.56 -4.48
CA LEU A 177 -23.87 9.19 -4.91
C LEU A 177 -24.98 9.02 -3.87
N ARG A 178 -24.97 7.90 -3.15
CA ARG A 178 -25.95 7.61 -2.10
C ARG A 178 -25.57 8.19 -0.74
N GLY A 179 -24.36 8.73 -0.59
CA GLY A 179 -23.84 9.27 0.67
C GLY A 179 -23.55 8.18 1.72
N ASP A 180 -23.30 6.95 1.28
CA ASP A 180 -22.99 5.84 2.18
C ASP A 180 -21.50 5.88 2.60
N THR A 181 -20.65 6.53 1.81
CA THR A 181 -19.20 6.66 2.04
C THR A 181 -18.81 7.38 3.33
N PHE A 182 -19.50 8.49 3.67
CA PHE A 182 -19.20 9.22 4.91
C PHE A 182 -19.58 8.39 6.15
N TYR A 183 -20.67 7.64 6.07
CA TYR A 183 -21.07 6.73 7.14
C TYR A 183 -19.98 5.71 7.44
N ILE A 184 -19.46 5.06 6.39
CA ILE A 184 -18.40 4.05 6.55
C ILE A 184 -17.11 4.70 7.07
N THR A 185 -16.77 5.90 6.60
CA THR A 185 -15.62 6.68 7.11
C THR A 185 -15.75 6.98 8.61
N LEU A 186 -16.95 7.37 9.06
CA LEU A 186 -17.24 7.61 10.48
C LEU A 186 -17.11 6.33 11.32
N VAL A 187 -17.62 5.20 10.82
CA VAL A 187 -17.49 3.89 11.48
C VAL A 187 -16.02 3.48 11.60
N CYS A 188 -15.21 3.62 10.54
CA CYS A 188 -13.78 3.31 10.58
C CYS A 188 -12.99 4.26 11.51
N SER A 189 -13.39 5.53 11.60
CA SER A 189 -12.80 6.48 12.56
C SER A 189 -13.10 6.05 14.00
N LEU A 190 -14.34 5.63 14.29
CA LEU A 190 -14.74 5.12 15.60
C LEU A 190 -13.96 3.85 15.98
N ALA A 191 -13.84 2.91 15.04
CA ALA A 191 -13.06 1.69 15.19
C ALA A 191 -11.60 1.97 15.58
N ASN A 192 -10.96 2.90 14.88
CA ASN A 192 -9.59 3.29 15.19
C ASN A 192 -9.47 4.01 16.53
N PHE A 193 -10.45 4.83 16.92
CA PHE A 193 -10.45 5.48 18.22
C PHE A 193 -10.44 4.45 19.34
N PHE A 194 -11.30 3.43 19.24
CA PHE A 194 -11.35 2.34 20.22
C PHE A 194 -10.11 1.45 20.19
N GLU A 195 -9.57 1.14 19.02
CA GLU A 195 -8.34 0.36 18.92
C GLU A 195 -7.18 1.08 19.63
N ARG A 196 -7.07 2.40 19.46
CA ARG A 196 -6.06 3.21 20.18
C ARG A 196 -6.31 3.24 21.67
N LEU A 197 -7.57 3.36 22.08
CA LEU A 197 -7.94 3.33 23.50
C LEU A 197 -7.60 1.97 24.13
N ARG A 198 -7.89 0.88 23.42
CA ARG A 198 -7.51 -0.47 23.79
C ARG A 198 -5.99 -0.59 23.95
N GLN A 199 -5.22 -0.17 22.94
CA GLN A 199 -3.75 -0.19 22.98
C GLN A 199 -3.16 0.67 24.11
N ALA A 200 -3.81 1.78 24.46
CA ALA A 200 -3.36 2.64 25.56
C ALA A 200 -3.64 2.04 26.95
N ILE A 201 -4.64 1.15 27.04
CA ILE A 201 -5.06 0.52 28.30
C ILE A 201 -4.42 -0.88 28.46
N GLU A 202 -4.13 -1.57 27.37
CA GLU A 202 -3.40 -2.85 27.41
C GLU A 202 -1.96 -2.60 27.87
N PRO A 203 -1.52 -3.23 28.97
CA PRO A 203 -0.13 -3.11 29.41
C PRO A 203 0.80 -3.73 28.35
N GLU A 204 1.85 -2.99 27.98
CA GLU A 204 2.96 -3.50 27.15
C GLU A 204 3.38 -4.89 27.67
N PRO A 205 3.48 -5.92 26.80
CA PRO A 205 3.94 -7.24 27.21
C PRO A 205 5.44 -7.17 27.55
N THR A 206 5.73 -6.70 28.75
CA THR A 206 7.06 -6.78 29.33
C THR A 206 7.31 -8.24 29.73
N SER A 207 8.37 -8.82 29.17
CA SER A 207 8.72 -10.25 29.27
C SER A 207 9.05 -10.74 30.69
N HIS A 208 8.88 -9.94 31.74
CA HIS A 208 9.31 -10.25 33.11
C HIS A 208 8.31 -9.82 34.19
N SER A 209 7.07 -10.30 34.15
CA SER A 209 6.21 -10.21 35.34
C SER A 209 5.22 -11.37 35.49
N TYR A 210 5.76 -12.58 35.64
CA TYR A 210 5.06 -13.69 36.31
C TYR A 210 5.61 -13.79 37.73
N LYS A 211 5.14 -12.91 38.63
CA LYS A 211 5.09 -13.09 40.10
C LYS A 211 4.80 -11.75 40.77
N SER A 212 3.54 -11.34 40.77
CA SER A 212 3.02 -10.49 41.84
C SER A 212 1.55 -10.79 41.98
N GLN A 213 1.16 -11.46 43.07
CA GLN A 213 -0.25 -11.55 43.45
C GLN A 213 -0.75 -10.12 43.67
N PRO A 214 -1.87 -9.70 43.03
CA PRO A 214 -2.42 -8.38 43.27
C PRO A 214 -3.05 -8.38 44.67
N LYS A 215 -2.44 -7.64 45.60
CA LYS A 215 -3.12 -7.21 46.83
C LYS A 215 -4.30 -6.30 46.44
N GLY A 216 -5.43 -6.49 47.15
CA GLY A 216 -6.76 -6.00 46.81
C GLY A 216 -6.82 -4.56 46.28
N GLY A 217 -7.35 -4.41 45.07
CA GLY A 217 -7.53 -3.14 44.36
C GLY A 217 -7.39 -3.28 42.84
N GLY A 218 -6.43 -4.11 42.38
CA GLY A 218 -6.14 -4.30 40.95
C GLY A 218 -7.11 -5.20 40.17
N ALA A 219 -7.74 -6.18 40.83
CA ALA A 219 -8.65 -7.11 40.17
C ALA A 219 -9.91 -6.42 39.60
N VAL A 220 -10.41 -5.40 40.30
CA VAL A 220 -11.56 -4.60 39.86
C VAL A 220 -11.16 -3.71 38.67
N ALA A 221 -9.99 -3.07 38.72
CA ALA A 221 -9.48 -2.27 37.60
C ALA A 221 -9.27 -3.12 36.32
N HIS A 222 -8.70 -4.32 36.45
CA HIS A 222 -8.55 -5.25 35.33
C HIS A 222 -9.90 -5.75 34.77
N LEU A 223 -10.87 -6.03 35.65
CA LEU A 223 -12.22 -6.41 35.23
C LEU A 223 -12.93 -5.26 34.50
N MET A 224 -12.75 -4.01 34.95
CA MET A 224 -13.31 -2.82 34.30
C MET A 224 -12.73 -2.57 32.92
N VAL A 225 -11.41 -2.68 32.77
CA VAL A 225 -10.73 -2.59 31.47
C VAL A 225 -11.26 -3.66 30.52
N TYR A 226 -11.37 -4.90 31.00
CA TYR A 226 -11.87 -6.01 30.20
C TYR A 226 -13.32 -5.79 29.77
N MET A 227 -14.18 -5.30 30.68
CA MET A 227 -15.57 -4.94 30.37
C MET A 227 -15.66 -3.79 29.36
N ALA A 228 -14.81 -2.76 29.47
CA ALA A 228 -14.78 -1.66 28.51
C ALA A 228 -14.36 -2.13 27.10
N VAL A 229 -13.37 -3.01 27.00
CA VAL A 229 -12.94 -3.63 25.73
C VAL A 229 -14.03 -4.54 25.17
N PHE A 230 -14.70 -5.33 26.02
CA PHE A 230 -15.79 -6.21 25.62
C PHE A 230 -16.99 -5.43 25.08
N ILE A 231 -17.38 -4.35 25.76
CA ILE A 231 -18.44 -3.43 25.34
C ILE A 231 -18.04 -2.73 24.04
N SER A 232 -16.81 -2.23 23.94
CA SER A 232 -16.28 -1.66 22.69
C SER A 232 -16.40 -2.64 21.51
N ASN A 233 -16.07 -3.92 21.70
CA ASN A 233 -16.23 -4.94 20.65
C ASN A 233 -17.70 -5.14 20.28
N ILE A 234 -18.60 -5.30 21.24
CA ILE A 234 -20.05 -5.44 20.98
C ILE A 234 -20.59 -4.25 20.20
N LEU A 235 -20.20 -3.04 20.61
CA LEU A 235 -20.64 -1.81 19.97
C LEU A 235 -20.04 -1.64 18.57
N MET A 236 -18.78 -2.03 18.37
CA MET A 236 -18.15 -2.12 17.05
C MET A 236 -18.85 -3.11 16.13
N HIS A 237 -19.33 -4.24 16.66
CA HIS A 237 -20.16 -5.18 15.91
C HIS A 237 -21.54 -4.61 15.58
N LEU A 238 -22.16 -3.85 16.50
CA LEU A 238 -23.41 -3.15 16.20
C LEU A 238 -23.21 -2.10 15.08
N LEU A 239 -22.08 -1.39 15.09
CA LEU A 239 -21.72 -0.44 14.05
C LEU A 239 -21.49 -1.09 12.68
N SER A 240 -20.80 -2.24 12.65
CA SER A 240 -20.52 -2.95 11.40
C SER A 240 -21.78 -3.58 10.79
N THR A 241 -22.74 -3.99 11.62
CA THR A 241 -24.04 -4.53 11.17
C THR A 241 -25.01 -3.46 10.69
N LEU A 242 -24.86 -2.22 11.16
CA LEU A 242 -25.62 -1.07 10.69
C LEU A 242 -25.14 -0.55 9.32
N ILE A 243 -23.96 -0.98 8.84
CA ILE A 243 -23.61 -0.94 7.41
C ILE A 243 -24.51 -1.94 6.70
N SER A 244 -25.69 -1.45 6.36
CA SER A 244 -26.81 -2.29 5.95
C SER A 244 -26.46 -3.07 4.69
N ARG A 245 -26.66 -4.40 4.73
CA ARG A 245 -26.65 -5.29 3.55
C ARG A 245 -27.54 -4.80 2.41
N GLN A 246 -28.59 -4.04 2.73
CA GLN A 246 -29.43 -3.44 1.72
C GLN A 246 -28.70 -2.33 0.96
N ARG A 247 -27.75 -1.62 1.58
CA ARG A 247 -26.91 -0.63 0.90
C ARG A 247 -26.03 -1.28 -0.14
N GLU A 248 -25.38 -2.39 0.19
CA GLU A 248 -24.57 -3.19 -0.74
C GLU A 248 -25.40 -3.68 -1.95
N ILE A 249 -26.58 -4.26 -1.70
CA ILE A 249 -27.47 -4.72 -2.78
C ILE A 249 -27.96 -3.57 -3.66
N LEU A 250 -28.24 -2.41 -3.04
CA LEU A 250 -28.65 -1.21 -3.79
C LEU A 250 -27.48 -0.57 -4.54
N ALA A 251 -26.27 -0.65 -4.01
CA ALA A 251 -25.04 -0.23 -4.69
C ALA A 251 -24.77 -1.13 -5.90
N ASP A 252 -24.96 -2.45 -5.76
CA ASP A 252 -24.91 -3.39 -6.89
C ASP A 252 -25.91 -3.03 -7.99
N ALA A 253 -27.16 -2.76 -7.64
CA ALA A 253 -28.18 -2.36 -8.61
C ALA A 253 -27.82 -1.03 -9.33
N ALA A 254 -27.35 -0.03 -8.59
CA ALA A 254 -26.93 1.25 -9.16
C ALA A 254 -25.64 1.11 -10.01
N ALA A 255 -24.71 0.24 -9.61
CA ALA A 255 -23.53 -0.08 -10.39
C ALA A 255 -23.90 -0.70 -11.75
N VAL A 256 -24.90 -1.58 -11.76
CA VAL A 256 -25.45 -2.17 -13.00
C VAL A 256 -26.12 -1.13 -13.87
N GLU A 257 -26.82 -0.17 -13.29
CA GLU A 257 -27.43 0.92 -14.03
C GLU A 257 -26.39 1.82 -14.70
N LEU A 258 -25.32 2.16 -13.98
CA LEU A 258 -24.22 2.99 -14.49
C LEU A 258 -23.35 2.25 -15.53
N SER A 259 -22.96 1.00 -15.23
CA SER A 259 -22.05 0.21 -16.09
C SER A 259 -22.76 -0.59 -17.19
N ARG A 260 -24.08 -0.78 -17.07
CA ARG A 260 -24.91 -1.64 -17.94
C ARG A 260 -24.43 -3.10 -18.04
N ASN A 261 -23.62 -3.57 -17.08
CA ASN A 261 -22.99 -4.88 -17.15
C ASN A 261 -23.07 -5.65 -15.81
N PRO A 262 -24.22 -6.26 -15.48
CA PRO A 262 -24.39 -7.05 -14.26
C PRO A 262 -23.49 -8.29 -14.23
N LYS A 263 -23.13 -8.79 -15.40
CA LYS A 263 -22.25 -9.94 -15.56
C LYS A 263 -20.83 -9.66 -15.12
N ALA A 264 -20.28 -8.51 -15.54
CA ALA A 264 -18.95 -8.07 -15.13
C ALA A 264 -18.87 -7.81 -13.62
N LEU A 265 -19.90 -7.20 -13.03
CA LEU A 265 -19.97 -7.02 -11.58
C LEU A 265 -19.97 -8.38 -10.85
N GLY A 266 -20.76 -9.35 -11.32
CA GLY A 266 -20.80 -10.69 -10.74
C GLY A 266 -19.45 -11.40 -10.80
N ARG A 267 -18.73 -11.30 -11.93
CA ARG A 267 -17.36 -11.82 -12.07
C ARG A 267 -16.38 -11.12 -11.15
N ALA A 268 -16.45 -9.79 -11.05
CA ALA A 268 -15.57 -8.99 -10.21
C ALA A 268 -15.72 -9.36 -8.72
N ILE A 269 -16.95 -9.43 -8.22
CA ILE A 269 -17.23 -9.79 -6.82
C ILE A 269 -16.73 -11.21 -6.53
N TYR A 270 -16.96 -12.17 -7.44
CA TYR A 270 -16.48 -13.54 -7.28
C TYR A 270 -14.95 -13.63 -7.28
N LYS A 271 -14.27 -12.91 -8.19
CA LYS A 271 -12.80 -12.83 -8.22
C LYS A 271 -12.23 -12.21 -6.95
N ALA A 272 -12.82 -11.11 -6.48
CA ALA A 272 -12.43 -10.50 -5.21
C ALA A 272 -12.59 -11.52 -4.08
N HIS A 273 -13.71 -12.24 -3.98
CA HIS A 273 -13.87 -13.28 -2.96
C HIS A 273 -12.80 -14.39 -3.01
N LEU A 274 -12.42 -14.86 -4.20
CA LEU A 274 -11.40 -15.90 -4.33
C LEU A 274 -9.98 -15.41 -4.02
N LYS A 275 -9.66 -14.16 -4.33
CA LYS A 275 -8.28 -13.64 -4.33
C LYS A 275 -8.01 -12.55 -3.29
N ASN A 276 -9.03 -12.10 -2.56
CA ASN A 276 -8.87 -11.11 -1.51
C ASN A 276 -8.18 -11.77 -0.31
N SER A 277 -6.85 -11.66 -0.30
CA SER A 277 -5.99 -11.97 0.83
C SER A 277 -5.18 -10.72 1.15
N PHE A 278 -5.44 -10.12 2.31
CA PHE A 278 -4.55 -9.08 2.84
C PHE A 278 -3.49 -9.77 3.70
N VAL A 279 -2.22 -9.53 3.37
CA VAL A 279 -1.07 -9.98 4.17
C VAL A 279 -0.43 -8.73 4.79
N GLY A 280 -0.48 -8.60 6.13
CA GLY A 280 0.12 -7.49 6.89
C GLY A 280 -0.82 -6.85 7.94
N ASP A 281 -0.31 -5.81 8.65
CA ASP A 281 -0.98 -5.08 9.75
C ASP A 281 -2.14 -4.17 9.29
N PHE A 282 -3.04 -4.67 8.45
CA PHE A 282 -4.30 -3.98 8.19
C PHE A 282 -5.24 -4.22 9.36
N ASN A 283 -5.55 -3.14 10.08
CA ASN A 283 -6.54 -3.17 11.15
C ASN A 283 -7.89 -3.63 10.56
N VAL A 284 -8.50 -4.66 11.17
CA VAL A 284 -9.85 -5.18 10.88
C VAL A 284 -10.89 -4.04 10.80
N ALA A 285 -10.62 -2.92 11.47
CA ALA A 285 -11.34 -1.65 11.41
C ALA A 285 -11.69 -1.12 10.01
N TYR A 286 -10.91 -1.43 8.96
CA TYR A 286 -11.18 -0.95 7.58
C TYR A 286 -11.96 -1.93 6.72
N SER A 287 -12.21 -3.15 7.22
CA SER A 287 -13.00 -4.18 6.52
C SER A 287 -14.31 -3.65 5.92
N PRO A 288 -15.07 -2.75 6.58
CA PRO A 288 -16.32 -2.27 6.02
C PRO A 288 -16.22 -1.30 4.83
N LEU A 289 -15.01 -0.81 4.49
CA LEU A 289 -14.77 0.01 3.29
C LEU A 289 -14.60 -0.85 2.04
N PHE A 290 -14.36 -2.14 2.21
CA PHE A 290 -13.97 -3.03 1.12
C PHE A 290 -15.17 -3.65 0.41
N ILE A 291 -15.07 -3.85 -0.91
CA ILE A 291 -16.11 -4.52 -1.70
C ILE A 291 -16.38 -5.97 -1.24
N VAL A 292 -15.32 -6.62 -0.72
CA VAL A 292 -15.36 -7.96 -0.13
C VAL A 292 -14.48 -7.98 1.13
N PRO A 293 -14.94 -8.56 2.26
CA PRO A 293 -14.14 -8.64 3.47
C PRO A 293 -12.99 -9.68 3.33
N PRO A 294 -11.84 -9.45 3.99
CA PRO A 294 -10.64 -10.29 3.90
C PRO A 294 -10.83 -11.73 4.39
N GLU A 295 -11.70 -11.97 5.39
CA GLU A 295 -11.95 -13.29 5.99
C GLU A 295 -13.10 -14.06 5.33
N SER A 296 -13.49 -13.69 4.11
CA SER A 296 -14.63 -14.34 3.43
C SER A 296 -14.34 -15.79 3.00
N LYS A 297 -13.07 -16.23 2.98
CA LYS A 297 -12.71 -17.63 2.69
C LYS A 297 -13.06 -18.54 3.87
N GLY A 298 -14.10 -19.36 3.70
CA GLY A 298 -14.46 -20.43 4.64
C GLY A 298 -15.62 -20.13 5.59
N SER A 299 -16.17 -18.91 5.59
CA SER A 299 -17.38 -18.57 6.36
C SER A 299 -18.66 -18.70 5.51
N GLU A 300 -18.89 -19.87 4.93
CA GLU A 300 -20.15 -20.21 4.23
C GLU A 300 -21.29 -20.60 5.18
N SER A 301 -21.26 -20.17 6.45
CA SER A 301 -22.36 -20.50 7.36
C SER A 301 -23.55 -19.56 7.13
N ASP A 302 -24.65 -20.10 6.61
CA ASP A 302 -25.97 -19.43 6.54
C ASP A 302 -26.69 -19.39 7.91
N GLY A 303 -25.97 -19.71 9.00
CA GLY A 303 -26.48 -19.72 10.37
C GLY A 303 -27.00 -18.35 10.80
N PHE A 304 -27.98 -18.33 11.70
CA PHE A 304 -28.54 -17.09 12.27
C PHE A 304 -27.45 -16.17 12.84
N PHE A 305 -26.44 -16.74 13.51
CA PHE A 305 -25.31 -16.02 14.07
C PHE A 305 -24.40 -15.40 13.00
N ALA A 306 -23.98 -16.14 11.96
CA ALA A 306 -23.21 -15.57 10.84
C ALA A 306 -24.01 -14.51 10.04
N ARG A 307 -25.34 -14.67 9.97
CA ARG A 307 -26.26 -13.63 9.47
C ARG A 307 -26.34 -12.41 10.38
N VAL A 308 -25.89 -12.45 11.62
CA VAL A 308 -25.76 -11.27 12.48
C VAL A 308 -24.35 -10.69 12.42
N PHE A 309 -23.29 -11.50 12.21
CA PHE A 309 -21.90 -11.02 12.30
C PHE A 309 -21.25 -10.50 11.00
N ASN A 310 -21.85 -10.72 9.82
CA ASN A 310 -21.31 -10.26 8.53
C ASN A 310 -21.86 -8.90 8.07
N SER A 311 -20.98 -7.89 7.91
CA SER A 311 -21.31 -6.56 7.36
C SER A 311 -21.70 -6.58 5.88
N HIS A 312 -21.23 -7.58 5.12
CA HIS A 312 -21.58 -7.76 3.70
C HIS A 312 -22.66 -8.84 3.53
N PRO A 313 -23.55 -8.72 2.53
CA PRO A 313 -24.47 -9.80 2.20
C PRO A 313 -23.69 -11.03 1.69
N PRO A 314 -24.22 -12.25 1.90
CA PRO A 314 -23.59 -13.47 1.40
C PRO A 314 -23.27 -13.37 -0.09
N LEU A 315 -22.08 -13.83 -0.49
CA LEU A 315 -21.60 -13.76 -1.86
C LEU A 315 -22.64 -14.27 -2.88
N MET A 316 -23.14 -15.48 -2.64
CA MET A 316 -24.08 -16.13 -3.53
C MET A 316 -25.42 -15.39 -3.63
N ARG A 317 -25.80 -14.62 -2.61
CA ARG A 317 -26.98 -13.75 -2.68
C ARG A 317 -26.77 -12.63 -3.70
N ARG A 318 -25.62 -11.96 -3.68
CA ARG A 318 -25.28 -10.91 -4.66
C ARG A 318 -25.23 -11.47 -6.09
N ILE A 319 -24.49 -12.57 -6.28
CA ILE A 319 -24.35 -13.22 -7.60
C ILE A 319 -25.72 -13.68 -8.13
N ARG A 320 -26.60 -14.22 -7.27
CA ARG A 320 -27.95 -14.63 -7.67
C ARG A 320 -28.80 -13.46 -8.15
N LEU A 321 -28.76 -12.32 -7.45
CA LEU A 321 -29.48 -11.11 -7.89
C LEU A 321 -28.98 -10.61 -9.24
N LEU A 322 -27.67 -10.58 -9.45
CA LEU A 322 -27.06 -10.17 -10.73
C LEU A 322 -27.36 -11.16 -11.86
N ALA A 323 -27.35 -12.47 -11.58
CA ALA A 323 -27.70 -13.51 -12.54
C ALA A 323 -29.18 -13.43 -12.94
N ASN A 324 -30.07 -13.11 -12.00
CA ASN A 324 -31.50 -12.92 -12.27
C ASN A 324 -31.76 -11.75 -13.24
N MET A 325 -30.99 -10.66 -13.14
CA MET A 325 -31.08 -9.53 -14.09
C MET A 325 -30.75 -9.97 -15.53
N LEU A 326 -29.90 -11.00 -15.69
CA LEU A 326 -29.50 -11.59 -16.96
C LEU A 326 -30.36 -12.77 -17.39
N LYS A 327 -31.35 -13.18 -16.58
CA LYS A 327 -32.11 -14.43 -16.75
C LYS A 327 -31.19 -15.66 -16.90
N THR A 328 -30.07 -15.70 -16.17
CA THR A 328 -29.08 -16.79 -16.21
C THR A 328 -28.88 -17.44 -14.84
N ARG A 329 -28.14 -18.54 -14.81
CA ARG A 329 -27.78 -19.24 -13.56
C ARG A 329 -26.48 -18.65 -12.98
N PRO A 330 -26.36 -18.50 -11.65
CA PRO A 330 -25.12 -18.06 -10.98
C PRO A 330 -23.87 -18.85 -11.40
N ALA A 331 -24.04 -20.17 -11.60
CA ALA A 331 -22.97 -21.06 -12.04
C ALA A 331 -22.34 -20.64 -13.37
N ARG A 332 -23.10 -20.02 -14.28
CA ARG A 332 -22.56 -19.57 -15.58
C ARG A 332 -21.60 -18.39 -15.42
N ILE A 333 -21.93 -17.43 -14.54
CA ILE A 333 -21.04 -16.30 -14.22
C ILE A 333 -19.73 -16.81 -13.60
N ILE A 334 -19.84 -17.76 -12.67
CA ILE A 334 -18.68 -18.38 -12.01
C ILE A 334 -17.83 -19.13 -13.03
N GLN A 335 -18.44 -19.95 -13.90
CA GLN A 335 -17.73 -20.70 -14.93
C GLN A 335 -16.92 -19.78 -15.85
N GLU A 336 -17.47 -18.62 -16.22
CA GLU A 336 -16.76 -17.66 -17.04
C GLU A 336 -15.54 -17.03 -16.35
N VAL A 337 -15.56 -16.86 -15.02
CA VAL A 337 -14.36 -16.45 -14.29
C VAL A 337 -13.24 -17.45 -14.51
N TRP A 338 -13.53 -18.74 -14.40
CA TRP A 338 -12.56 -19.80 -14.62
C TRP A 338 -12.13 -19.91 -16.10
N GLU A 339 -13.04 -19.71 -17.05
CA GLU A 339 -12.70 -19.64 -18.48
C GLU A 339 -11.76 -18.47 -18.78
N ILE A 340 -12.01 -17.28 -18.22
CA ILE A 340 -11.14 -16.10 -18.36
C ILE A 340 -9.77 -16.38 -17.73
N GLN A 341 -9.71 -17.00 -16.55
CA GLN A 341 -8.46 -17.36 -15.90
C GLN A 341 -7.64 -18.34 -16.75
N LYS A 342 -8.27 -19.41 -17.26
CA LYS A 342 -7.61 -20.37 -18.17
C LYS A 342 -7.10 -19.70 -19.45
N LYS A 343 -7.90 -18.81 -20.05
CA LYS A 343 -7.47 -18.04 -21.24
C LYS A 343 -6.27 -17.15 -20.93
N ARG A 344 -6.27 -16.48 -19.78
CA ARG A 344 -5.13 -15.66 -19.33
C ARG A 344 -3.88 -16.51 -19.12
N GLU A 345 -3.99 -17.65 -18.45
CA GLU A 345 -2.85 -18.58 -18.27
C GLU A 345 -2.25 -19.05 -19.59
N LYS A 346 -3.10 -19.37 -20.57
CA LYS A 346 -2.66 -19.77 -21.92
C LYS A 346 -2.01 -18.65 -22.71
N ALA A 347 -2.39 -17.39 -22.47
CA ALA A 347 -1.86 -16.23 -23.17
C ALA A 347 -0.56 -15.66 -22.58
N ARG A 348 -0.09 -16.19 -21.44
CA ARG A 348 1.14 -15.73 -20.79
C ARG A 348 2.36 -16.05 -21.65
N THR A 349 3.27 -15.08 -21.73
CA THR A 349 4.55 -15.26 -22.42
C THR A 349 5.48 -16.08 -21.53
N VAL A 350 6.10 -17.14 -22.06
CA VAL A 350 7.03 -17.97 -21.30
C VAL A 350 8.39 -17.27 -21.23
N VAL A 351 8.93 -17.10 -20.03
CA VAL A 351 10.29 -16.64 -19.76
C VAL A 351 11.12 -17.85 -19.35
N SER A 352 12.28 -17.99 -19.98
CA SER A 352 13.28 -19.02 -19.72
C SER A 352 14.50 -18.44 -19.02
N SER A 353 15.21 -19.26 -18.24
CA SER A 353 16.50 -18.87 -17.67
C SER A 353 17.55 -18.63 -18.76
N LEU A 354 18.53 -17.76 -18.49
CA LEU A 354 19.70 -17.62 -19.35
C LEU A 354 20.41 -18.97 -19.55
N GLU A 355 20.46 -19.80 -18.50
CA GLU A 355 21.10 -21.13 -18.53
C GLU A 355 20.44 -22.04 -19.57
N GLU A 356 19.10 -22.03 -19.67
CA GLU A 356 18.34 -22.77 -20.69
C GLU A 356 18.63 -22.27 -22.10
N THR A 357 18.69 -20.94 -22.28
CA THR A 357 18.94 -20.35 -23.60
C THR A 357 20.39 -20.52 -24.04
N SER A 358 21.34 -20.62 -23.11
CA SER A 358 22.78 -20.70 -23.42
C SER A 358 23.26 -22.05 -23.97
N GLU A 359 22.40 -23.08 -23.98
CA GLU A 359 22.62 -24.32 -24.74
C GLU A 359 22.35 -24.15 -26.25
N GLY A 360 21.77 -23.02 -26.69
CA GLY A 360 21.62 -22.65 -28.09
C GLY A 360 22.14 -21.22 -28.35
N GLU A 361 23.26 -21.11 -29.07
CA GLU A 361 23.88 -19.86 -29.57
C GLU A 361 24.54 -18.93 -28.54
N ARG A 362 25.86 -19.12 -28.35
CA ARG A 362 26.77 -18.06 -27.91
C ARG A 362 27.09 -17.17 -29.12
N ILE A 363 26.59 -15.95 -29.15
CA ILE A 363 27.12 -14.89 -30.02
C ILE A 363 28.37 -14.29 -29.33
N PRO A 364 29.54 -14.24 -30.00
CA PRO A 364 30.73 -13.59 -29.43
C PRO A 364 30.49 -12.08 -29.30
N ALA A 365 30.90 -11.51 -28.16
CA ALA A 365 30.86 -10.07 -27.93
C ALA A 365 32.02 -9.38 -28.66
N GLU A 366 31.71 -8.50 -29.61
CA GLU A 366 32.67 -7.53 -30.15
C GLU A 366 32.83 -6.34 -29.20
N HIS A 367 34.09 -5.96 -28.97
CA HIS A 367 34.50 -4.76 -28.25
C HIS A 367 34.39 -3.52 -29.16
N PRO A 368 33.76 -2.41 -28.71
CA PRO A 368 33.99 -1.12 -29.32
C PRO A 368 35.02 -0.32 -28.51
N GLU A 369 36.03 0.15 -29.22
CA GLU A 369 37.11 1.01 -28.77
C GLU A 369 36.61 2.40 -28.33
N GLU A 370 37.40 2.99 -27.44
CA GLU A 370 37.22 4.31 -26.83
C GLU A 370 37.45 5.44 -27.84
N SER A 371 36.60 6.46 -27.80
CA SER A 371 37.03 7.84 -28.07
C SER A 371 36.23 8.79 -27.18
N ALA A 372 36.89 9.32 -26.14
CA ALA A 372 36.41 10.44 -25.35
C ALA A 372 37.18 11.68 -25.79
N GLU A 373 36.46 12.73 -26.16
CA GLU A 373 37.00 14.05 -26.52
C GLU A 373 37.80 14.63 -25.35
N GLN A 374 39.03 15.07 -25.63
CA GLN A 374 39.97 15.62 -24.66
C GLN A 374 39.66 17.10 -24.38
N GLU A 375 39.16 17.43 -23.19
CA GLU A 375 39.30 18.78 -22.64
C GLU A 375 40.74 18.99 -22.17
N GLY A 376 41.37 20.09 -22.58
CA GLY A 376 42.79 20.36 -22.38
C GLY A 376 43.23 20.35 -20.91
N LYS A 377 44.41 19.79 -20.64
CA LYS A 377 45.06 19.80 -19.32
C LYS A 377 45.86 21.09 -19.16
N VAL A 378 45.46 21.93 -18.22
CA VAL A 378 45.89 23.35 -18.15
C VAL A 378 46.47 23.73 -16.76
N TRP A 379 46.33 22.87 -15.76
CA TRP A 379 46.69 23.18 -14.37
C TRP A 379 47.91 22.42 -13.87
N SER A 380 48.71 23.03 -13.01
CA SER A 380 49.71 22.31 -12.20
C SER A 380 49.60 22.66 -10.72
N ILE A 381 50.03 21.75 -9.85
CA ILE A 381 50.01 21.90 -8.40
C ILE A 381 51.39 21.65 -7.81
N GLN A 382 51.78 22.49 -6.85
CA GLN A 382 53.07 22.35 -6.18
C GLN A 382 52.99 21.31 -5.06
N ASP A 383 53.89 20.32 -5.09
CA ASP A 383 54.01 19.32 -4.04
C ASP A 383 54.78 19.86 -2.82
N ARG A 384 54.72 19.14 -1.69
CA ARG A 384 55.40 19.52 -0.42
C ARG A 384 56.92 19.69 -0.54
N LYS A 385 57.53 19.13 -1.58
CA LYS A 385 58.97 19.25 -1.89
C LYS A 385 59.31 20.42 -2.83
N GLY A 386 58.32 21.23 -3.22
CA GLY A 386 58.50 22.42 -4.07
C GLY A 386 58.42 22.16 -5.58
N SER A 387 58.32 20.90 -6.01
CA SER A 387 58.18 20.52 -7.42
C SER A 387 56.75 20.68 -7.93
N TRP A 388 56.59 21.22 -9.15
CA TRP A 388 55.30 21.36 -9.82
C TRP A 388 54.89 20.05 -10.51
N LEU A 389 53.69 19.56 -10.20
CA LEU A 389 53.09 18.38 -10.80
C LEU A 389 51.98 18.80 -11.76
N GLY A 390 51.98 18.26 -12.98
CA GLY A 390 51.00 18.56 -14.04
C GLY A 390 51.56 18.29 -15.43
N PRO A 391 50.82 18.60 -16.51
CA PRO A 391 49.55 19.32 -16.53
C PRO A 391 48.34 18.43 -16.20
N TYR A 392 47.35 19.01 -15.53
CA TYR A 392 46.09 18.40 -15.09
C TYR A 392 44.89 19.13 -15.70
N SER A 393 43.80 18.41 -15.97
CA SER A 393 42.48 19.06 -16.14
C SER A 393 42.00 19.66 -14.81
N LEU A 394 41.00 20.52 -14.83
CA LEU A 394 40.43 21.10 -13.60
C LEU A 394 39.91 19.99 -12.66
N GLU A 395 39.41 18.89 -13.22
CA GLU A 395 38.92 17.74 -12.46
C GLU A 395 40.05 16.88 -11.89
N GLU A 396 41.09 16.61 -12.69
CA GLU A 396 42.29 15.91 -12.24
C GLU A 396 42.98 16.68 -11.10
N LEU A 397 43.06 18.01 -11.21
CA LEU A 397 43.61 18.88 -10.17
C LEU A 397 42.86 18.74 -8.85
N LEU A 398 41.51 18.76 -8.87
CA LEU A 398 40.68 18.63 -7.67
C LEU A 398 40.76 17.23 -7.04
N SER A 399 41.09 16.22 -7.84
CA SER A 399 41.27 14.83 -7.41
C SER A 399 42.71 14.48 -6.99
N ALA A 400 43.67 15.37 -7.26
CA ALA A 400 45.07 15.14 -6.96
C ALA A 400 45.28 15.02 -5.44
N ARG A 401 46.09 14.05 -5.02
CA ARG A 401 46.35 13.77 -3.59
C ARG A 401 46.97 14.96 -2.85
N SER A 402 47.69 15.82 -3.57
CA SER A 402 48.31 17.03 -3.02
C SER A 402 47.38 18.25 -3.02
N PHE A 403 46.13 18.11 -3.49
CA PHE A 403 45.17 19.21 -3.59
C PHE A 403 44.47 19.52 -2.27
N PHE A 404 44.54 20.79 -1.87
CA PHE A 404 43.73 21.39 -0.82
C PHE A 404 43.53 22.88 -1.13
N PRO A 405 42.51 23.57 -0.58
CA PRO A 405 42.15 24.94 -0.98
C PRO A 405 43.26 26.00 -0.82
N LEU A 406 44.30 25.71 -0.04
CA LEU A 406 45.45 26.59 0.20
C LEU A 406 46.72 26.13 -0.57
N ALA A 407 46.65 25.03 -1.32
CA ALA A 407 47.75 24.57 -2.16
C ALA A 407 48.07 25.61 -3.25
N LYS A 408 49.35 25.79 -3.56
CA LYS A 408 49.78 26.63 -4.69
C LYS A 408 49.51 25.88 -5.98
N VAL A 409 48.75 26.53 -6.87
CA VAL A 409 48.43 26.00 -8.19
C VAL A 409 48.79 27.05 -9.24
N LYS A 410 49.20 26.58 -10.43
CA LYS A 410 49.59 27.42 -11.55
C LYS A 410 48.68 27.14 -12.73
N ASN A 411 48.14 28.21 -13.31
CA ASN A 411 47.44 28.16 -14.59
C ASN A 411 48.48 28.27 -15.72
N MET A 412 48.69 27.21 -16.49
CA MET A 412 49.82 27.12 -17.42
C MET A 412 49.79 28.14 -18.59
N PRO A 413 48.65 28.46 -19.23
CA PRO A 413 48.59 29.43 -20.33
C PRO A 413 48.65 30.88 -19.86
N GLU A 414 48.24 31.16 -18.64
CA GLU A 414 48.24 32.52 -18.06
C GLU A 414 49.49 32.78 -17.20
N GLU A 415 50.29 31.75 -16.91
CA GLU A 415 51.45 31.73 -15.99
C GLU A 415 51.22 32.29 -14.58
N ILE A 416 49.96 32.45 -14.16
CA ILE A 416 49.60 32.99 -12.84
C ILE A 416 49.75 31.89 -11.77
N GLU A 417 50.54 32.18 -10.73
CA GLU A 417 50.72 31.33 -9.55
C GLU A 417 49.99 31.94 -8.34
N ALA A 418 48.99 31.23 -7.82
CA ALA A 418 48.24 31.68 -6.65
C ALA A 418 47.74 30.47 -5.83
N ARG A 419 47.08 30.73 -4.69
CA ARG A 419 46.46 29.63 -3.93
C ARG A 419 45.22 29.12 -4.67
N ALA A 420 44.95 27.82 -4.60
CA ALA A 420 43.82 27.19 -5.30
C ALA A 420 42.47 27.90 -5.07
N ARG A 421 42.21 28.44 -3.86
CA ARG A 421 40.97 29.19 -3.55
C ARG A 421 40.86 30.55 -4.26
N GLU A 422 41.98 31.14 -4.67
CA GLU A 422 42.04 32.49 -5.24
C GLU A 422 41.54 32.48 -6.68
N PHE A 423 41.76 31.37 -7.41
CA PHE A 423 41.21 31.17 -8.75
C PHE A 423 39.67 31.05 -8.74
N PRO A 424 38.95 31.93 -9.46
CA PRO A 424 37.49 31.90 -9.53
C PRO A 424 36.94 30.57 -10.07
N GLN A 425 37.63 29.95 -11.04
CA GLN A 425 37.26 28.68 -11.68
C GLN A 425 37.32 27.51 -10.69
N ILE A 426 38.41 27.41 -9.91
CA ILE A 426 38.56 26.41 -8.85
C ILE A 426 37.55 26.65 -7.72
N ARG A 427 37.32 27.92 -7.34
CA ARG A 427 36.33 28.29 -6.33
C ARG A 427 34.91 27.91 -6.75
N ALA A 428 34.56 28.12 -8.01
CA ALA A 428 33.28 27.72 -8.58
C ALA A 428 33.13 26.19 -8.60
N ALA A 429 34.19 25.44 -8.94
CA ALA A 429 34.20 23.99 -8.92
C ALA A 429 34.03 23.41 -7.49
N ILE A 430 34.76 23.93 -6.49
CA ILE A 430 34.59 23.55 -5.07
C ILE A 430 33.17 23.86 -4.58
N ARG A 431 32.59 25.00 -5.00
CA ARG A 431 31.23 25.39 -4.60
C ARG A 431 30.15 24.51 -5.25
N LYS A 432 30.38 24.00 -6.46
CA LYS A 432 29.53 22.99 -7.13
C LYS A 432 29.58 21.64 -6.41
N ILE A 433 30.76 21.20 -5.96
CA ILE A 433 30.96 19.94 -5.21
C ILE A 433 30.20 19.94 -3.87
N ARG A 434 30.18 21.09 -3.16
CA ARG A 434 29.53 21.19 -1.84
C ARG A 434 28.00 21.30 -1.88
N LYS A 435 27.40 21.61 -3.03
CA LYS A 435 25.96 21.91 -3.16
C LYS A 435 25.10 20.82 -3.81
N ARG A 436 25.65 19.72 -4.34
CA ARG A 436 24.85 18.67 -5.00
C ARG A 436 25.33 17.26 -4.62
N GLN A 437 24.37 16.42 -4.23
CA GLN A 437 24.50 14.97 -4.13
C GLN A 437 25.07 14.39 -5.43
N PHE A 438 26.17 13.64 -5.28
CA PHE A 438 26.82 12.63 -6.15
C PHE A 438 27.04 12.96 -7.64
N ILE A 439 28.08 12.37 -8.25
CA ILE A 439 28.05 11.70 -9.57
C ILE A 439 29.50 11.46 -10.03
N ASP A 440 29.84 10.19 -10.25
CA ASP A 440 30.89 9.76 -11.17
C ASP A 440 30.17 9.40 -12.49
N PRO A 441 30.32 10.17 -13.57
CA PRO A 441 29.65 9.92 -14.86
C PRO A 441 30.00 8.56 -15.46
N GLY A 442 31.22 8.05 -15.20
CA GLY A 442 31.72 6.78 -15.76
C GLY A 442 31.12 5.52 -15.12
N LYS A 443 30.44 5.65 -13.97
CA LYS A 443 29.75 4.56 -13.25
C LYS A 443 28.25 4.49 -13.50
N GLN A 444 27.68 5.40 -14.29
CA GLN A 444 26.25 5.39 -14.55
C GLN A 444 25.87 4.26 -15.51
N ASN A 445 24.79 3.57 -15.17
CA ASN A 445 24.15 2.58 -16.04
C ASN A 445 24.99 1.34 -16.39
N LYS A 446 26.03 1.00 -15.62
CA LYS A 446 26.81 -0.23 -15.82
C LYS A 446 26.34 -1.34 -14.89
N CYS A 447 26.29 -2.56 -15.40
CA CYS A 447 26.01 -3.76 -14.61
C CYS A 447 27.07 -3.90 -13.50
N PRO A 448 26.68 -4.10 -12.24
CA PRO A 448 27.65 -4.25 -11.15
C PRO A 448 28.46 -5.55 -11.23
N ARG A 449 27.99 -6.52 -12.03
CA ARG A 449 28.67 -7.80 -12.28
C ARG A 449 29.56 -7.73 -13.52
N CYS A 450 28.94 -7.45 -14.66
CA CYS A 450 29.57 -7.53 -15.98
C CYS A 450 30.23 -6.24 -16.44
N ARG A 451 29.96 -5.10 -15.76
CA ARG A 451 30.38 -3.75 -16.15
C ARG A 451 29.88 -3.26 -17.53
N VAL A 452 29.09 -4.06 -18.25
CA VAL A 452 28.39 -3.69 -19.48
C VAL A 452 27.22 -2.74 -19.19
N SER A 453 26.93 -1.85 -20.13
CA SER A 453 25.79 -0.94 -20.06
C SER A 453 24.45 -1.69 -19.96
N LEU A 454 23.62 -1.31 -18.99
CA LEU A 454 22.28 -1.82 -18.81
C LEU A 454 21.35 -1.24 -19.88
N LYS A 455 20.49 -2.07 -20.45
CA LYS A 455 19.46 -1.64 -21.40
C LYS A 455 18.12 -1.47 -20.69
N GLY A 456 17.28 -0.57 -21.19
CA GLY A 456 15.88 -0.49 -20.74
C GLY A 456 15.13 -1.76 -21.15
N GLY A 457 14.29 -2.27 -20.27
CA GLY A 457 13.45 -3.42 -20.52
C GLY A 457 12.19 -3.37 -19.66
N TYR A 458 11.28 -4.32 -19.89
CA TYR A 458 10.04 -4.46 -19.14
C TYR A 458 9.96 -5.86 -18.55
N TYR A 459 9.40 -5.95 -17.36
CA TYR A 459 9.03 -7.21 -16.74
C TYR A 459 7.71 -6.96 -16.01
N GLU A 460 6.69 -7.78 -16.29
CA GLU A 460 5.34 -7.59 -15.72
C GLU A 460 4.76 -6.18 -15.99
N GLY A 461 5.06 -5.63 -17.18
CA GLY A 461 4.68 -4.27 -17.58
C GLY A 461 5.40 -3.14 -16.82
N VAL A 462 6.36 -3.45 -15.94
CA VAL A 462 7.13 -2.46 -15.17
C VAL A 462 8.44 -2.12 -15.88
N PRO A 463 8.76 -0.83 -16.08
CA PRO A 463 10.02 -0.44 -16.67
C PRO A 463 11.20 -0.69 -15.71
N MET A 464 12.26 -1.31 -16.21
CA MET A 464 13.47 -1.58 -15.46
C MET A 464 14.71 -1.59 -16.35
N LYS A 465 15.88 -1.74 -15.73
CA LYS A 465 17.16 -1.85 -16.44
C LYS A 465 17.68 -3.28 -16.35
N ILE A 466 17.97 -3.89 -17.48
CA ILE A 466 18.37 -5.29 -17.61
C ILE A 466 19.78 -5.35 -18.20
N CYS A 467 20.64 -6.19 -17.63
CA CYS A 467 21.95 -6.49 -18.18
C CYS A 467 21.81 -7.48 -19.34
N PRO A 468 22.29 -7.16 -20.56
CA PRO A 468 22.18 -8.08 -21.70
C PRO A 468 23.07 -9.32 -21.57
N GLN A 469 24.12 -9.27 -20.74
CA GLN A 469 25.08 -10.38 -20.61
C GLN A 469 24.72 -11.37 -19.50
N CYS A 470 24.23 -10.90 -18.35
CA CYS A 470 23.94 -11.76 -17.20
C CYS A 470 22.47 -11.76 -16.78
N SER A 471 21.59 -11.10 -17.54
CA SER A 471 20.16 -11.00 -17.24
C SER A 471 19.81 -10.43 -15.85
N GLY A 472 20.77 -9.76 -15.20
CA GLY A 472 20.58 -9.09 -13.92
C GLY A 472 19.71 -7.84 -14.07
N LYS A 473 18.83 -7.57 -13.11
CA LYS A 473 17.77 -6.58 -13.21
C LYS A 473 17.90 -5.53 -12.10
N LEU A 474 17.90 -4.25 -12.47
CA LEU A 474 17.82 -3.14 -11.55
C LEU A 474 16.41 -2.56 -11.55
N VAL A 475 15.77 -2.63 -10.39
CA VAL A 475 14.37 -2.28 -10.18
C VAL A 475 14.26 -1.16 -9.15
N ASP A 476 13.32 -0.24 -9.34
CA ASP A 476 12.96 0.72 -8.31
C ASP A 476 12.08 0.05 -7.24
N SER A 477 12.42 0.21 -5.97
CA SER A 477 11.63 -0.37 -4.86
C SER A 477 10.17 0.09 -4.85
N THR A 478 9.83 1.23 -5.46
CA THR A 478 8.44 1.69 -5.58
C THR A 478 7.58 0.76 -6.45
N PHE A 479 8.19 0.01 -7.37
CA PHE A 479 7.49 -0.94 -8.25
C PHE A 479 7.45 -2.37 -7.70
N LYS A 480 8.01 -2.59 -6.51
CA LYS A 480 8.10 -3.88 -5.84
C LYS A 480 6.76 -4.64 -5.84
N GLU A 481 5.70 -3.97 -5.39
CA GLU A 481 4.37 -4.55 -5.28
C GLU A 481 3.76 -4.83 -6.67
N ARG A 482 3.98 -3.94 -7.66
CA ARG A 482 3.50 -4.12 -9.04
C ARG A 482 4.04 -5.42 -9.65
N ILE A 483 5.33 -5.66 -9.49
CA ILE A 483 6.01 -6.82 -10.10
C ILE A 483 5.48 -8.14 -9.55
N ILE A 484 5.26 -8.25 -8.25
CA ILE A 484 4.76 -9.50 -7.67
C ILE A 484 3.27 -9.71 -7.98
N THR A 485 2.51 -8.62 -8.05
CA THR A 485 1.06 -8.70 -8.17
C THR A 485 0.63 -9.09 -9.59
N ARG A 486 1.34 -8.59 -10.59
CA ARG A 486 1.05 -8.81 -12.00
C ARG A 486 1.56 -10.20 -12.42
N LYS A 487 0.82 -10.83 -13.34
CA LYS A 487 1.07 -12.20 -13.79
C LYS A 487 0.88 -12.31 -15.31
N GLU A 488 1.65 -11.53 -16.04
CA GLU A 488 1.70 -11.47 -17.50
C GLU A 488 2.62 -12.55 -18.09
N ILE A 489 3.61 -12.99 -17.32
CA ILE A 489 4.56 -14.02 -17.76
C ILE A 489 4.25 -15.39 -17.14
N LYS A 490 4.74 -16.43 -17.79
CA LYS A 490 4.80 -17.80 -17.30
C LYS A 490 6.28 -18.20 -17.23
N PHE A 491 6.62 -19.10 -16.32
CA PHE A 491 7.99 -19.59 -16.16
C PHE A 491 8.17 -20.93 -16.86
N SER A 492 9.38 -21.17 -17.39
CA SER A 492 9.81 -22.49 -17.88
C SER A 492 9.78 -23.53 -16.75
N ASP A 493 9.64 -24.81 -17.12
CA ASP A 493 9.66 -25.90 -16.14
C ASP A 493 10.99 -25.96 -15.38
N TYR A 494 12.09 -25.57 -16.04
CA TYR A 494 13.41 -25.46 -15.42
C TYR A 494 13.46 -24.37 -14.34
N LEU A 495 12.96 -23.16 -14.60
CA LEU A 495 12.88 -22.10 -13.57
C LEU A 495 11.99 -22.52 -12.40
N VAL A 496 10.89 -23.22 -12.67
CA VAL A 496 10.00 -23.76 -11.63
C VAL A 496 10.75 -24.78 -10.76
N GLN A 497 11.52 -25.68 -11.38
CA GLN A 497 12.33 -26.65 -10.64
C GLN A 497 13.43 -25.96 -9.81
N LYS A 498 14.15 -25.01 -10.41
CA LYS A 498 15.18 -24.18 -9.74
C LYS A 498 14.62 -23.46 -8.51
N ALA A 499 13.41 -22.93 -8.60
CA ALA A 499 12.71 -22.32 -7.46
C ALA A 499 12.36 -23.31 -6.36
N ARG A 500 11.93 -24.54 -6.70
CA ARG A 500 11.65 -25.61 -5.72
C ARG A 500 12.91 -26.03 -4.97
N ASP A 501 14.01 -26.20 -5.69
CA ASP A 501 15.29 -26.60 -5.11
C ASP A 501 15.84 -25.50 -4.17
N PHE A 502 15.65 -24.24 -4.56
CA PHE A 502 15.93 -23.10 -3.69
C PHE A 502 15.06 -23.10 -2.42
N LYS A 503 13.75 -23.36 -2.54
CA LYS A 503 12.86 -23.45 -1.37
C LYS A 503 13.28 -24.57 -0.42
N ASN A 504 13.60 -25.75 -0.96
CA ASN A 504 13.98 -26.91 -0.16
C ASN A 504 15.30 -26.67 0.60
N SER A 505 16.31 -26.10 -0.07
CA SER A 505 17.58 -25.75 0.58
C SER A 505 17.42 -24.64 1.64
N PHE A 506 16.57 -23.64 1.39
CA PHE A 506 16.26 -22.60 2.37
C PHE A 506 15.54 -23.17 3.61
N MET A 507 14.57 -24.07 3.43
CA MET A 507 13.84 -24.71 4.53
C MET A 507 14.73 -25.61 5.39
N GLN A 508 15.78 -26.19 4.81
CA GLN A 508 16.76 -27.00 5.55
C GLN A 508 17.66 -26.16 6.47
N ASN A 509 17.89 -24.86 6.17
CA ASN A 509 18.72 -24.00 7.01
C ASN A 509 18.27 -22.53 7.02
N PRO A 510 17.18 -22.18 7.75
CA PRO A 510 16.55 -20.86 7.69
C PRO A 510 17.44 -19.71 8.16
N PHE A 511 18.42 -20.00 9.02
CA PHE A 511 19.36 -19.01 9.56
C PHE A 511 20.51 -18.70 8.60
N GLN A 512 20.73 -19.53 7.58
CA GLN A 512 21.80 -19.35 6.62
C GLN A 512 21.25 -18.67 5.36
N ILE A 513 21.13 -17.34 5.40
CA ILE A 513 20.71 -16.53 4.25
C ILE A 513 21.81 -16.59 3.18
N LYS A 514 21.65 -17.46 2.18
CA LYS A 514 22.56 -17.60 1.04
C LYS A 514 21.91 -17.05 -0.23
N LYS A 515 22.66 -16.25 -1.00
CA LYS A 515 22.31 -15.94 -2.40
C LYS A 515 22.43 -17.20 -3.25
N ILE A 516 21.64 -17.29 -4.32
CA ILE A 516 21.59 -18.42 -5.25
C ILE A 516 22.97 -18.66 -5.89
N ALA A 517 23.62 -17.59 -6.35
CA ALA A 517 25.00 -17.64 -6.82
C ALA A 517 25.97 -17.28 -5.68
N PHE A 518 26.32 -18.25 -4.85
CA PHE A 518 27.22 -18.08 -3.69
C PHE A 518 28.57 -17.43 -4.06
N GLU A 519 29.13 -17.81 -5.21
CA GLU A 519 30.40 -17.30 -5.75
C GLU A 519 30.35 -15.82 -6.15
N LYS A 520 29.15 -15.29 -6.40
CA LYS A 520 28.94 -13.88 -6.78
C LYS A 520 28.62 -13.00 -5.56
N SER A 521 28.82 -13.41 -4.32
CA SER A 521 28.53 -12.58 -3.13
C SER A 521 29.48 -11.38 -2.89
N THR A 522 30.13 -10.85 -3.94
CA THR A 522 31.00 -9.67 -3.86
C THR A 522 30.21 -8.39 -3.57
N ARG A 523 30.88 -7.44 -2.90
CA ARG A 523 30.33 -6.10 -2.63
C ARG A 523 30.04 -5.38 -3.95
N ILE A 524 28.76 -5.17 -4.28
CA ILE A 524 28.35 -4.45 -5.49
C ILE A 524 28.02 -2.98 -5.21
N SER A 525 28.24 -2.13 -6.22
CA SER A 525 27.85 -0.72 -6.24
C SER A 525 26.58 -0.53 -7.04
N CYS A 526 25.73 0.39 -6.59
CA CYS A 526 24.47 0.71 -7.26
C CYS A 526 24.76 1.34 -8.64
N PRO A 527 24.22 0.77 -9.74
CA PRO A 527 24.38 1.33 -11.09
C PRO A 527 23.79 2.72 -11.30
N SER A 528 22.99 3.21 -10.34
CA SER A 528 22.32 4.51 -10.43
C SER A 528 22.99 5.62 -9.64
N CYS A 529 23.53 5.33 -8.46
CA CYS A 529 24.10 6.36 -7.58
C CYS A 529 25.54 6.05 -7.13
N GLY A 530 26.09 4.89 -7.52
CA GLY A 530 27.43 4.45 -7.13
C GLY A 530 27.57 3.98 -5.67
N SER A 531 26.58 4.25 -4.82
CA SER A 531 26.58 3.83 -3.41
C SER A 531 26.57 2.30 -3.29
N ARG A 532 27.22 1.79 -2.25
CA ARG A 532 27.28 0.35 -1.97
C ARG A 532 25.88 -0.23 -1.75
N MET A 533 25.61 -1.38 -2.35
CA MET A 533 24.38 -2.14 -2.08
C MET A 533 24.63 -3.18 -0.98
N VAL A 534 23.58 -3.48 -0.22
CA VAL A 534 23.63 -4.40 0.91
C VAL A 534 22.61 -5.52 0.68
N PRO A 535 23.00 -6.80 0.83
CA PRO A 535 22.06 -7.90 0.76
C PRO A 535 21.10 -7.82 1.95
N ARG A 536 19.81 -7.78 1.66
CA ARG A 536 18.73 -7.70 2.65
C ARG A 536 17.57 -8.58 2.17
N PRO A 537 16.78 -9.15 3.09
CA PRO A 537 15.58 -9.87 2.69
C PRO A 537 14.66 -8.94 1.89
N TYR A 538 14.04 -9.49 0.84
CA TYR A 538 13.13 -8.76 -0.02
C TYR A 538 11.94 -8.18 0.78
N SER A 539 11.37 -8.97 1.68
CA SER A 539 10.40 -8.54 2.70
C SER A 539 10.53 -9.38 3.97
N LEU A 540 9.89 -8.97 5.07
CA LEU A 540 9.82 -9.80 6.29
C LEU A 540 9.13 -11.15 6.06
N HIS A 541 8.19 -11.21 5.11
CA HIS A 541 7.47 -12.44 4.75
C HIS A 541 8.23 -13.32 3.74
N TYR A 542 9.12 -12.72 2.95
CA TYR A 542 9.89 -13.36 1.88
C TYR A 542 11.37 -13.06 2.10
N VAL A 543 12.03 -13.95 2.84
CA VAL A 543 13.42 -13.80 3.33
C VAL A 543 14.46 -14.09 2.23
N ILE A 544 14.09 -13.87 0.96
CA ILE A 544 14.98 -14.04 -0.18
C ILE A 544 15.97 -12.86 -0.19
N PRO A 545 17.29 -13.11 -0.12
CA PRO A 545 18.28 -12.05 -0.09
C PRO A 545 18.36 -11.36 -1.46
N VAL A 546 18.06 -10.07 -1.47
CA VAL A 546 18.22 -9.20 -2.65
C VAL A 546 19.14 -8.04 -2.30
N ASP A 547 19.86 -7.51 -3.28
CA ASP A 547 20.75 -6.38 -3.03
C ASP A 547 19.94 -5.08 -3.04
N LYS A 548 19.95 -4.32 -1.93
CA LYS A 548 19.24 -3.04 -1.81
C LYS A 548 20.21 -1.88 -1.66
N CYS A 549 19.95 -0.79 -2.38
CA CYS A 549 20.65 0.47 -2.22
C CYS A 549 19.87 1.39 -1.28
N MET A 550 20.45 1.74 -0.13
CA MET A 550 19.80 2.62 0.87
C MET A 550 19.83 4.10 0.47
N SER A 551 20.66 4.49 -0.51
CA SER A 551 20.80 5.89 -0.93
C SER A 551 19.78 6.31 -1.97
N CYS A 552 19.38 5.41 -2.88
CA CYS A 552 18.42 5.70 -3.95
C CYS A 552 17.24 4.72 -4.02
N ASN A 553 17.08 3.83 -3.03
CA ASN A 553 15.96 2.88 -2.94
C ASN A 553 15.77 1.97 -4.16
N LYS A 554 16.88 1.57 -4.82
CA LYS A 554 16.88 0.59 -5.91
C LYS A 554 17.27 -0.79 -5.41
N ILE A 555 16.71 -1.81 -6.05
CA ILE A 555 16.94 -3.23 -5.78
C ILE A 555 17.61 -3.84 -7.00
N TRP A 556 18.69 -4.57 -6.79
CA TRP A 556 19.35 -5.37 -7.81
C TRP A 556 19.01 -6.84 -7.58
N PHE A 557 18.53 -7.47 -8.64
CA PHE A 557 18.32 -8.91 -8.74
C PHE A 557 19.40 -9.48 -9.65
N ASP A 558 20.14 -10.47 -9.15
CA ASP A 558 20.99 -11.30 -10.00
C ASP A 558 20.10 -12.17 -10.92
N ALA A 559 20.73 -12.90 -11.84
CA ALA A 559 20.01 -13.76 -12.80
C ALA A 559 19.02 -14.68 -12.08
N ASP A 560 17.80 -14.77 -12.61
CA ASP A 560 16.68 -15.59 -12.13
C ASP A 560 16.18 -15.29 -10.70
N GLU A 561 16.81 -14.40 -9.91
CA GLU A 561 16.39 -14.10 -8.53
C GLU A 561 14.98 -13.51 -8.49
N LEU A 562 14.62 -12.67 -9.48
CA LEU A 562 13.29 -12.04 -9.56
C LEU A 562 12.21 -13.06 -9.92
N GLU A 563 12.49 -13.89 -10.93
CA GLU A 563 11.62 -14.95 -11.41
C GLU A 563 11.35 -15.98 -10.30
N ILE A 564 12.38 -16.44 -9.61
CA ILE A 564 12.26 -17.39 -8.50
C ILE A 564 11.46 -16.78 -7.34
N LEU A 565 11.74 -15.52 -6.98
CA LEU A 565 10.94 -14.80 -5.98
C LEU A 565 9.46 -14.81 -6.36
N GLN A 566 9.13 -14.50 -7.62
CA GLN A 566 7.75 -14.51 -8.09
C GLN A 566 7.14 -15.91 -8.05
N ILE A 567 7.82 -16.95 -8.55
CA ILE A 567 7.35 -18.35 -8.50
C ILE A 567 7.02 -18.78 -7.06
N LEU A 568 7.86 -18.43 -6.10
CA LEU A 568 7.67 -18.78 -4.69
C LEU A 568 6.50 -18.05 -4.04
N ILE A 569 6.20 -16.84 -4.50
CA ILE A 569 5.04 -16.08 -4.04
C ILE A 569 3.76 -16.60 -4.71
N GLU A 570 3.82 -16.95 -5.99
CA GLU A 570 2.67 -17.44 -6.75
C GLU A 570 2.24 -18.86 -6.36
N GLY A 571 3.17 -19.70 -5.92
CA GLY A 571 2.90 -21.08 -5.48
C GLY A 571 2.38 -21.22 -4.04
N ARG A 572 1.95 -20.12 -3.43
CA ARG A 572 1.39 -20.04 -2.07
C ARG A 572 -0.13 -19.98 -2.13
#